data_AF-A0A2V5PRF4-F1
#
_entry.id   AF-A0A2V5PRF4-F1
#
_cell.length_a   1.000
_cell.length_b   1.000
_cell.length_c   1.000
_cell.angle_alpha   90.00
_cell.angle_beta   90.00
_cell.angle_gamma   90.00
#
_symmetry.space_group_name_H-M   'P 1'
#
loop_
_entity.id
_entity.type
_entity.pdbx_description
1 polymer ?
#
loop_
_entity_poly.entity_id
_entity_poly.type
_entity_poly.pdbx_seq_one_letter_code
_entity_poly.pdbx_strand_id
1 'polypeptide(L)' 'MFTPGYIKHGRLLLRHAEKLLRYRKDLLKEDAGGEVKAQLEKLRKALKSRDEKAVKAESEQLHAPEGRGLAGKR' A
#
# COMPACT_ATOMS: atom_id res chain seq x y z
N MET A 1 -24.27 -9.32 4.95
CA MET A 1 -23.49 -8.55 5.94
C MET A 1 -22.84 -7.36 5.27
N PHE A 2 -23.09 -6.14 5.78
CA PHE A 2 -22.52 -4.93 5.22
C PHE A 2 -21.04 -4.82 5.62
N THR A 3 -20.13 -5.01 4.67
CA THR A 3 -18.70 -4.76 4.92
C THR A 3 -18.47 -3.25 4.83
N PRO A 4 -17.90 -2.61 5.86
CA PRO A 4 -17.56 -1.18 5.81
C PRO A 4 -16.74 -0.81 4.56
N GLY A 5 -17.00 0.38 4.02
CA GLY A 5 -16.36 0.86 2.79
C GLY A 5 -14.83 0.87 2.86
N TYR A 6 -14.26 1.29 4.00
CA TYR A 6 -12.81 1.34 4.20
C TYR A 6 -12.15 -0.05 4.11
N ILE A 7 -12.83 -1.11 4.55
CA ILE A 7 -12.33 -2.49 4.44
C ILE A 7 -12.31 -2.94 2.99
N LYS A 8 -13.36 -2.61 2.22
CA LYS A 8 -13.43 -2.91 0.79
C LYS A 8 -12.31 -2.18 0.03
N HIS A 9 -12.15 -0.90 0.31
CA HIS A 9 -11.13 -0.06 -0.32
C HIS A 9 -9.71 -0.56 -0.02
N GLY A 10 -9.39 -0.80 1.26
CA GLY A 10 -8.07 -1.32 1.64
C GLY A 10 -7.76 -2.69 1.02
N ARG A 11 -8.76 -3.59 0.92
CA ARG A 11 -8.58 -4.89 0.23
C ARG A 11 -8.33 -4.73 -1.27
N LEU A 12 -8.98 -3.76 -1.92
CA LEU A 12 -8.79 -3.47 -3.33
C LEU A 12 -7.37 -2.93 -3.58
N LEU A 13 -6.92 -1.99 -2.74
CA LEU A 13 -5.56 -1.46 -2.78
C LEU A 13 -4.49 -2.53 -2.62
N LEU A 14 -4.65 -3.43 -1.64
CA LEU A 14 -3.74 -4.56 -1.46
C LEU A 14 -3.58 -5.38 -2.74
N ARG A 15 -4.70 -5.74 -3.39
CA ARG A 15 -4.66 -6.51 -4.64
C ARG A 15 -3.95 -5.75 -5.75
N HIS A 16 -4.21 -4.45 -5.90
CA HIS A 16 -3.57 -3.65 -6.94
C HIS A 16 -2.06 -3.50 -6.73
N ALA A 17 -1.63 -3.31 -5.49
CA ALA A 17 -0.22 -3.16 -5.18
C ALA A 17 0.55 -4.49 -5.28
N GLU A 18 -0.04 -5.61 -4.84
CA GLU A 18 0.50 -6.95 -5.10
C GLU A 18 0.64 -7.22 -6.60
N LYS A 19 -0.37 -6.82 -7.38
CA LYS A 19 -0.36 -6.90 -8.84
C LYS A 19 0.81 -6.08 -9.41
N LEU A 20 0.97 -4.84 -8.98
CA LEU A 20 2.07 -3.97 -9.39
C LEU A 20 3.43 -4.60 -9.09
N LEU A 21 3.64 -5.09 -7.86
CA LEU A 21 4.88 -5.74 -7.45
C LEU A 21 5.19 -6.99 -8.31
N ARG A 22 4.17 -7.76 -8.66
CA ARG A 22 4.34 -8.96 -9.50
C ARG A 22 4.75 -8.61 -10.93
N TYR A 23 4.12 -7.61 -11.55
CA TYR A 23 4.39 -7.26 -12.95
C TYR A 23 5.62 -6.38 -13.13
N ARG A 24 5.96 -5.60 -12.11
CA ARG A 24 7.01 -4.58 -12.19
C ARG A 24 8.28 -5.00 -11.44
N LYS A 25 8.39 -6.28 -11.08
CA LYS A 25 9.51 -6.84 -10.32
C LYS A 25 10.88 -6.53 -10.96
N ASP A 26 10.95 -6.55 -12.29
CA ASP A 26 12.19 -6.30 -13.05
C ASP A 26 12.49 -4.81 -13.23
N LEU A 27 11.48 -3.95 -13.02
CA LEU A 27 11.54 -2.50 -13.23
C LEU A 27 11.61 -1.71 -11.91
N LEU A 28 11.31 -2.35 -10.78
CA LEU A 28 11.42 -1.79 -9.45
C LEU A 28 12.85 -1.97 -8.96
N LYS A 29 13.53 -0.85 -8.64
CA LYS A 29 14.75 -0.91 -7.84
C LYS A 29 14.45 -1.64 -6.53
N GLU A 30 15.40 -2.46 -6.07
CA GLU A 30 15.21 -3.31 -4.89
C GLU A 30 14.68 -2.54 -3.67
N ASP A 31 15.16 -1.31 -3.47
CA ASP A 31 14.74 -0.41 -2.39
C ASP A 31 13.27 -0.01 -2.47
N ALA A 32 12.80 0.40 -3.66
CA ALA A 32 11.41 0.81 -3.87
C ALA A 32 10.44 -0.35 -3.71
N GLY A 33 10.84 -1.57 -4.10
CA GLY A 33 10.06 -2.78 -3.89
C GLY A 33 9.93 -3.15 -2.41
N GLY A 34 10.97 -2.91 -1.61
CA GLY A 34 10.97 -3.13 -0.16
C GLY A 34 10.03 -2.20 0.59
N GLU A 35 10.06 -0.90 0.28
CA GLU A 35 9.19 0.12 0.89
C GLU A 35 7.70 -0.17 0.64
N VAL A 36 7.33 -0.49 -0.60
CA VAL A 36 5.95 -0.83 -0.95
C VAL A 36 5.50 -2.08 -0.20
N LYS A 37 6.34 -3.12 -0.10
CA LYS A 37 6.00 -4.33 0.69
C LYS A 37 5.78 -4.00 2.16
N ALA A 38 6.61 -3.15 2.76
CA ALA A 38 6.46 -2.75 4.16
C ALA A 38 5.15 -1.99 4.40
N GLN A 39 4.76 -1.08 3.49
CA GLN A 39 3.47 -0.39 3.53
C GLN A 39 2.28 -1.35 3.36
N LEU A 40 2.38 -2.35 2.48
CA LEU A 40 1.32 -3.35 2.33
C LEU A 40 1.11 -4.17 3.61
N GLU A 41 2.18 -4.51 4.32
CA GLU A 41 2.08 -5.21 5.60
C GLU A 41 1.41 -4.37 6.69
N LYS A 42 1.67 -3.05 6.72
CA LYS A 42 0.96 -2.14 7.63
C LYS A 42 -0.53 -2.07 7.32
N LEU A 43 -0.89 -1.93 6.04
CA LEU A 43 -2.29 -1.93 5.60
C LEU A 43 -3.01 -3.26 5.91
N ARG A 44 -2.32 -4.40 5.73
CA ARG A 44 -2.83 -5.74 6.12
C ARG A 44 -3.12 -5.82 7.61
N LYS A 45 -2.21 -5.33 8.45
CA LYS A 45 -2.40 -5.29 9.92
C LYS A 45 -3.58 -4.41 10.30
N ALA A 46 -3.70 -3.22 9.72
CA ALA A 46 -4.82 -2.29 9.96
C ALA A 46 -6.17 -2.89 9.55
N LEU A 47 -6.23 -3.60 8.42
CA LEU A 47 -7.44 -4.31 7.99
C LEU A 47 -7.80 -5.47 8.92
N LYS A 48 -6.80 -6.17 9.47
CA LYS A 48 -7.00 -7.27 10.42
C LYS A 48 -7.52 -6.75 11.77
N SER A 49 -7.00 -5.62 12.25
CA SER A 49 -7.49 -4.96 13.48
C SER A 49 -8.80 -4.18 13.28
N ARG A 50 -9.27 -4.02 12.02
CA ARG A 50 -10.42 -3.18 11.65
C ARG A 50 -10.28 -1.73 12.16
N ASP A 51 -9.06 -1.24 12.19
CA ASP A 51 -8.77 0.15 12.56
C ASP A 51 -9.02 1.06 11.35
N GLU A 52 -10.16 1.73 11.33
CA GLU A 52 -10.54 2.60 10.22
C GLU A 52 -9.54 3.74 9.98
N LYS A 53 -8.99 4.34 11.05
CA LYS A 53 -8.05 5.46 10.92
C LYS A 53 -6.74 4.99 10.31
N ALA A 54 -6.22 3.87 10.80
CA ALA A 54 -5.02 3.28 10.24
C ALA A 54 -5.21 2.83 8.79
N VAL A 55 -6.35 2.22 8.44
CA VAL A 55 -6.64 1.83 7.06
C VAL A 55 -6.68 3.04 6.13
N LYS A 56 -7.32 4.15 6.54
CA LYS A 56 -7.35 5.38 5.74
C LYS A 56 -5.95 5.98 5.57
N ALA A 57 -5.20 6.14 6.65
CA ALA A 57 -3.85 6.71 6.60
C ALA A 57 -2.90 5.90 5.71
N GLU A 58 -2.86 4.57 5.88
CA GLU A 58 -2.01 3.70 5.07
C GLU A 58 -2.49 3.64 3.61
N SER A 59 -3.81 3.74 3.36
CA SER A 59 -4.36 3.81 1.99
C SER A 59 -3.97 5.10 1.27
N GLU A 60 -3.99 6.23 1.98
CA GLU A 60 -3.54 7.53 1.44
C GLU A 60 -2.04 7.53 1.14
N GLN A 61 -1.23 6.94 2.03
CA GLN A 61 0.21 6.77 1.78
C GLN A 61 0.49 5.90 0.56
N LEU A 62 -0.32 4.86 0.31
CA LEU A 62 -0.20 4.01 -0.87
C LEU A 62 -0.66 4.69 -2.17
N HIS A 63 -1.62 5.61 -2.07
CA HIS A 63 -2.16 6.37 -3.20
C HIS A 63 -1.31 7.57 -3.60
N ALA A 64 -0.47 8.08 -2.69
CA ALA A 64 0.40 9.20 -2.98
C ALA A 64 1.30 8.84 -4.19
N PRO A 65 1.18 9.55 -5.32
CA PRO A 65 1.89 9.20 -6.56
C PRO A 65 3.40 9.43 -6.48
N GLU A 66 3.91 9.90 -5.35
CA GLU A 66 5.31 10.26 -5.18
C GLU A 66 5.85 9.61 -3.90
N GLY A 67 6.72 8.63 -4.12
CA GLY A 67 7.61 8.14 -3.09
C GLY A 67 8.35 9.31 -2.48
N ARG A 68 8.05 9.60 -1.20
CA ARG A 68 8.89 10.41 -0.31
C ARG A 68 10.29 9.79 -0.06
N GLY A 69 10.69 8.79 -0.86
CA GLY A 69 12.01 8.14 -0.88
C GLY A 69 12.74 8.17 -2.23
N LEU A 70 12.16 8.72 -3.32
CA LEU A 70 12.85 8.81 -4.63
C LEU A 70 13.24 10.23 -5.04
N ALA A 71 12.94 11.24 -4.23
CA ALA A 71 13.49 12.60 -4.38
C ALA A 71 14.82 12.74 -3.63
N GLY A 72 15.78 11.87 -3.97
CA GLY A 72 17.16 11.91 -3.50
C GLY A 72 18.08 12.43 -4.61
N LYS A 73 18.23 13.76 -4.66
CA LYS A 73 19.25 14.55 -5.37
C LYS A 73 19.32 14.44 -6.91
N ARG A 74 18.79 15.47 -7.56
CA ARG A 74 19.56 16.23 -8.56
C ARG A 74 19.58 17.68 -8.12
#